data_AF-A0A938EPZ3-F1
#
_entry.id   AF-A0A938EPZ3-F1
#
_cell.length_a   1.000
_cell.length_b   1.000
_cell.length_c   1.000
_cell.angle_alpha   90.00
_cell.angle_beta   90.00
_cell.angle_gamma   90.00
#
_symmetry.space_group_name_H-M   'P 1'
#
loop_
_entity.id
_entity.type
_entity.pdbx_description
1 polymer ?
#
loop_
_entity_poly.entity_id
_entity_poly.type
_entity_poly.pdbx_seq_one_letter_code
_entity_poly.pdbx_strand_id
1 'polypeptide(L)'
;MEITASHPGALGMEGRRARRLGLYLAGPGPGRPAHLAALRMAIALAAPLAIGIAVGRPDLAVLAALGAVFTSVVEPGGGYGRHLRVYGVMTMLNALVVMLALACSGHAVAAGVVMLLLGVSAGVSTAWGAIPTLVAPTCLVLFVVAQAFTPAPAFGWSVLAVTVGTAWVALIAVIPWPVAPYAPAELATGRAWMAVADYAGAPGDDRLQQSALGAIVQARDTVASVRSRRPGWSAVSARLWATLVAGSRVVSLV
;
A
#
# COMPACT_ATOMS: atom_id res chain seq x y z
N MET A 1 42.53 27.68 38.09
CA MET A 1 41.52 26.62 37.90
C MET A 1 41.00 26.79 36.47
N GLU A 2 41.75 26.23 35.52
CA GLU A 2 41.50 26.41 34.08
C GLU A 2 40.32 25.56 33.62
N ILE A 3 39.37 26.22 32.96
CA ILE A 3 38.26 25.58 32.25
C ILE A 3 38.81 25.20 30.87
N THR A 4 39.13 23.93 30.69
CA THR A 4 39.57 23.33 29.42
C THR A 4 38.53 23.52 28.32
N ALA A 5 38.96 24.20 27.26
CA ALA A 5 38.24 24.40 26.01
C ALA A 5 37.85 23.06 25.37
N SER A 6 36.56 22.87 25.14
CA SER A 6 36.01 21.74 24.38
C SER A 6 36.26 21.95 22.88
N HIS A 7 36.91 20.96 22.28
CA HIS A 7 37.20 20.90 20.85
C HIS A 7 35.95 21.10 19.96
N PRO A 8 35.94 22.07 19.02
CA PRO A 8 34.83 22.29 18.08
C PRO A 8 34.73 21.23 16.96
N GLY A 9 35.61 20.22 16.93
CA GLY A 9 35.66 19.20 15.87
C GLY A 9 34.72 18.00 16.03
N ALA A 10 34.22 17.73 17.25
CA ALA A 10 33.48 16.49 17.53
C ALA A 10 32.00 16.55 17.10
N LEU A 11 31.36 17.72 17.16
CA LEU A 11 29.93 17.89 16.85
C LEU A 11 29.61 17.77 15.34
N GLY A 12 30.58 18.07 14.46
CA GLY A 12 30.40 17.97 13.01
C GLY A 12 30.41 16.52 12.48
N MET A 13 31.07 15.60 13.19
CA MET A 13 31.14 14.18 12.82
C MET A 13 29.86 13.44 13.20
N GLU A 14 29.29 13.74 14.37
CA GLU A 14 28.02 13.18 14.81
C GLU A 14 26.84 13.68 13.97
N GLY A 15 26.80 14.98 13.62
CA GLY A 15 25.79 15.52 12.72
C GLY A 15 25.84 14.91 11.31
N ARG A 16 27.05 14.66 10.77
CA ARG A 16 27.22 13.98 9.46
C ARG A 16 26.87 12.49 9.52
N ARG A 17 27.15 11.81 10.63
CA ARG A 17 26.74 10.41 10.86
C ARG A 17 25.22 10.30 11.05
N ALA A 18 24.61 11.21 11.81
CA ALA A 18 23.15 11.28 11.99
C ALA A 18 22.44 11.59 10.66
N ARG A 19 23.00 12.47 9.82
CA ARG A 19 22.46 12.77 8.48
C ARG A 19 22.62 11.58 7.52
N ARG A 20 23.76 10.88 7.54
CA ARG A 20 23.94 9.64 6.75
C ARG A 20 23.01 8.52 7.24
N LEU A 21 22.87 8.34 8.55
CA LEU A 21 21.92 7.39 9.13
C LEU A 21 20.49 7.76 8.80
N GLY A 22 20.14 9.05 8.79
CA GLY A 22 18.84 9.55 8.31
C GLY A 22 18.61 9.24 6.83
N LEU A 23 19.63 9.35 5.99
CA LEU A 23 19.58 8.97 4.56
C LEU A 23 19.58 7.46 4.31
N TYR A 24 20.10 6.66 5.25
CA TYR A 24 20.08 5.18 5.19
C TYR A 24 18.77 4.61 5.76
N LEU A 25 18.16 5.27 6.75
CA LEU A 25 16.90 4.89 7.40
C LEU A 25 15.67 5.46 6.68
N ALA A 26 15.82 6.60 6.00
CA ALA A 26 14.97 6.93 4.89
C ALA A 26 15.26 5.91 3.79
N GLY A 27 14.49 4.83 3.74
CA GLY A 27 14.42 3.97 2.55
C GLY A 27 14.31 4.84 1.28
N PRO A 28 14.61 4.29 0.10
CA PRO A 28 14.97 5.02 -1.12
C PRO A 28 14.27 6.38 -1.20
N GLY A 29 15.06 7.44 -0.94
CA GLY A 29 14.55 8.80 -0.86
C GLY A 29 13.80 9.21 -2.13
N PRO A 30 13.02 10.31 -2.06
CA PRO A 30 12.22 10.77 -3.18
C PRO A 30 13.15 10.97 -4.39
N GLY A 31 12.93 10.20 -5.45
CA GLY A 31 13.75 10.22 -6.68
C GLY A 31 14.57 8.95 -6.95
N ARG A 32 14.64 7.96 -6.05
CA ARG A 32 15.19 6.64 -6.39
C ARG A 32 14.07 5.65 -6.68
N PRO A 33 13.94 5.14 -7.92
CA PRO A 33 12.94 4.14 -8.23
C PRO A 33 13.17 2.92 -7.34
N ALA A 34 12.13 2.47 -6.65
CA ALA A 34 12.17 1.19 -5.96
C ALA A 34 12.14 0.07 -7.02
N HIS A 35 13.28 -0.17 -7.68
CA HIS A 35 13.40 -1.07 -8.83
C HIS A 35 12.89 -2.48 -8.51
N LEU A 36 13.10 -2.96 -7.28
CA LEU A 36 12.59 -4.25 -6.83
C LEU A 36 11.06 -4.27 -6.67
N ALA A 37 10.46 -3.17 -6.19
CA ALA A 37 9.01 -3.07 -6.10
C ALA A 37 8.37 -2.96 -7.49
N ALA A 38 8.97 -2.17 -8.38
CA ALA A 38 8.54 -2.06 -9.78
C ALA A 38 8.67 -3.40 -10.51
N LEU A 39 9.78 -4.12 -10.33
CA LEU A 39 9.98 -5.45 -10.90
C LEU A 39 8.96 -6.46 -10.35
N ARG A 40 8.66 -6.40 -9.05
CA ARG A 40 7.63 -7.25 -8.44
C ARG A 40 6.27 -6.99 -9.06
N MET A 41 5.88 -5.74 -9.25
CA MET A 41 4.61 -5.40 -9.89
C MET A 41 4.59 -5.79 -11.37
N ALA A 42 5.72 -5.64 -12.07
CA ALA A 42 5.87 -6.12 -13.43
C ALA A 42 5.67 -7.64 -13.52
N ILE A 43 6.28 -8.43 -12.62
CA ILE A 43 6.11 -9.89 -12.57
C ILE A 43 4.68 -10.27 -12.18
N ALA A 44 4.10 -9.57 -11.21
CA ALA A 44 2.73 -9.78 -10.77
C ALA A 44 1.72 -9.64 -11.92
N LEU A 45 1.97 -8.70 -12.85
CA LEU A 45 1.12 -8.46 -14.01
C LEU A 45 1.47 -9.32 -15.22
N ALA A 46 2.76 -9.43 -15.53
CA ALA A 46 3.25 -10.09 -16.74
C ALA A 46 3.05 -11.61 -16.68
N ALA A 47 3.20 -12.23 -15.50
CA ALA A 47 3.10 -13.69 -15.39
C ALA A 47 1.69 -14.22 -15.70
N PRO A 48 0.59 -13.72 -15.10
CA PRO A 48 -0.76 -14.16 -15.46
C PRO A 48 -1.09 -13.90 -16.93
N LEU A 49 -0.63 -12.76 -17.47
CA LEU A 49 -0.88 -12.38 -18.86
C LEU A 49 -0.16 -13.34 -19.82
N ALA A 50 1.12 -13.60 -19.59
CA ALA A 50 1.93 -14.50 -20.41
C ALA A 50 1.41 -15.94 -20.37
N ILE A 51 1.03 -16.42 -19.18
CA ILE A 51 0.44 -17.77 -19.02
C ILE A 51 -0.88 -17.87 -19.78
N GLY A 52 -1.79 -16.90 -19.63
CA GLY A 52 -3.08 -16.95 -20.30
C GLY A 52 -2.99 -16.82 -21.83
N ILE A 53 -2.04 -16.03 -22.34
CA ILE A 53 -1.75 -15.96 -23.78
C ILE A 53 -1.19 -17.31 -24.28
N ALA A 54 -0.27 -17.93 -23.54
CA ALA A 54 0.31 -19.23 -23.92
C ALA A 54 -0.72 -20.36 -23.93
N VAL A 55 -1.74 -20.30 -23.07
CA VAL A 55 -2.85 -21.27 -23.01
C VAL A 55 -3.94 -20.97 -24.08
N GLY A 56 -3.78 -19.89 -24.86
CA GLY A 56 -4.74 -19.51 -25.91
C GLY A 56 -6.04 -18.92 -25.35
N ARG A 57 -6.03 -18.44 -24.10
CA ARG A 57 -7.17 -17.78 -23.44
C ARG A 57 -6.82 -16.37 -22.99
N PRO A 58 -6.59 -15.43 -23.94
CA PRO A 58 -6.23 -14.05 -23.63
C PRO A 58 -7.33 -13.31 -22.87
N ASP A 59 -8.59 -13.69 -23.07
CA ASP A 59 -9.76 -13.21 -22.35
C ASP A 59 -9.66 -13.45 -20.83
N LEU A 60 -9.31 -14.66 -20.42
CA LEU A 60 -9.08 -15.00 -19.01
C LEU A 60 -7.78 -14.39 -18.49
N ALA A 61 -6.77 -14.26 -19.34
CA ALA A 61 -5.49 -13.63 -19.00
C ALA A 61 -5.68 -12.18 -18.54
N VAL A 62 -6.50 -11.41 -19.27
CA VAL A 62 -6.78 -10.01 -18.93
C VAL A 62 -7.56 -9.91 -17.63
N LEU A 63 -8.56 -10.76 -17.41
CA LEU A 63 -9.31 -10.77 -16.15
C LEU A 63 -8.42 -11.12 -14.95
N ALA A 64 -7.52 -12.09 -15.10
CA ALA A 64 -6.53 -12.41 -14.08
C ALA A 64 -5.57 -11.22 -13.82
N ALA A 65 -5.10 -10.57 -14.88
CA ALA A 65 -4.25 -9.39 -14.78
C ALA A 65 -4.96 -8.22 -14.07
N LEU A 66 -6.24 -7.97 -14.36
CA LEU A 66 -7.02 -6.94 -13.67
C LEU A 66 -7.12 -7.23 -12.17
N GLY A 67 -7.49 -8.46 -11.79
CA GLY A 67 -7.50 -8.88 -10.39
C GLY A 67 -6.15 -8.67 -9.69
N ALA A 68 -5.05 -8.96 -10.40
CA ALA A 68 -3.70 -8.72 -9.90
C ALA A 68 -3.39 -7.22 -9.71
N VAL A 69 -3.63 -6.37 -10.71
CA VAL A 69 -3.38 -4.91 -10.61
C VAL A 69 -4.15 -4.32 -9.45
N PHE A 70 -5.46 -4.54 -9.41
CA PHE A 70 -6.32 -3.92 -8.42
C PHE A 70 -5.98 -4.36 -6.99
N THR A 71 -5.56 -5.62 -6.82
CA THR A 71 -5.06 -6.09 -5.52
C THR A 71 -3.72 -5.48 -5.16
N SER A 72 -2.83 -5.28 -6.13
CA SER A 72 -1.49 -4.73 -5.89
C SER A 72 -1.52 -3.26 -5.44
N VAL A 73 -2.56 -2.51 -5.82
CA VAL A 73 -2.80 -1.13 -5.37
C VAL A 73 -3.12 -1.09 -3.87
N VAL A 74 -3.82 -2.10 -3.37
CA VAL A 74 -4.16 -2.25 -1.95
C VAL A 74 -3.00 -2.95 -1.24
N GLU A 75 -1.90 -2.24 -1.03
CA GLU A 75 -0.78 -2.76 -0.25
C GLU A 75 -0.88 -2.32 1.22
N PRO A 76 -1.28 -3.23 2.13
CA PRO A 76 -1.32 -2.88 3.55
C PRO A 76 0.10 -2.70 4.08
N GLY A 77 0.35 -1.60 4.80
CA GLY A 77 1.56 -1.49 5.61
C GLY A 77 1.49 -2.40 6.84
N GLY A 78 2.59 -3.03 7.24
CA GLY A 78 2.68 -3.78 8.50
C GLY A 78 2.84 -5.30 8.36
N GLY A 79 2.75 -6.03 9.48
CA GLY A 79 3.14 -7.44 9.57
C GLY A 79 2.42 -8.44 8.62
N TYR A 80 3.05 -9.60 8.41
CA TYR A 80 2.55 -10.74 7.61
C TYR A 80 1.05 -11.05 7.73
N GLY A 81 0.52 -11.11 8.97
CA GLY A 81 -0.89 -11.45 9.20
C GLY A 81 -1.88 -10.35 8.81
N ARG A 82 -1.42 -9.13 8.55
CA ARG A 82 -2.25 -8.06 7.98
C ARG A 82 -2.31 -8.18 6.46
N HIS A 83 -1.17 -8.47 5.81
CA HIS A 83 -1.12 -8.77 4.38
C HIS A 83 -2.04 -9.94 4.02
N LEU A 84 -1.95 -11.06 4.73
CA LEU A 84 -2.78 -12.23 4.44
C LEU A 84 -4.28 -11.95 4.60
N ARG A 85 -4.67 -11.22 5.66
CA ARG A 85 -6.07 -10.84 5.88
C ARG A 85 -6.58 -9.87 4.82
N VAL A 86 -5.81 -8.83 4.52
CA VAL A 86 -6.22 -7.81 3.54
C VAL A 86 -6.29 -8.40 2.14
N TYR A 87 -5.29 -9.19 1.72
CA TYR A 87 -5.35 -9.86 0.42
C TYR A 87 -6.44 -10.92 0.37
N GLY A 88 -6.71 -11.64 1.45
CA GLY A 88 -7.83 -12.59 1.53
C GLY A 88 -9.18 -11.89 1.35
N VAL A 89 -9.41 -10.79 2.08
CA VAL A 89 -10.62 -9.97 1.94
C VAL A 89 -10.71 -9.37 0.53
N MET A 90 -9.60 -8.86 -0.02
CA MET A 90 -9.56 -8.32 -1.38
C MET A 90 -9.89 -9.38 -2.43
N THR A 91 -9.43 -10.61 -2.25
CA THR A 91 -9.76 -11.75 -3.12
C THR A 91 -11.27 -11.98 -3.15
N MET A 92 -11.90 -12.04 -1.97
CA MET A 92 -13.35 -12.24 -1.85
C MET A 92 -14.14 -11.06 -2.46
N LEU A 93 -13.70 -9.82 -2.20
CA LEU A 93 -14.34 -8.63 -2.74
C LEU A 93 -14.23 -8.56 -4.27
N ASN A 94 -13.05 -8.80 -4.84
CA ASN A 94 -12.85 -8.80 -6.28
C ASN A 94 -13.71 -9.88 -6.96
N ALA A 95 -13.78 -11.08 -6.39
CA ALA A 95 -14.64 -12.14 -6.89
C ALA A 95 -16.12 -11.73 -6.86
N LEU A 96 -16.58 -11.16 -5.74
CA LEU A 96 -17.95 -10.68 -5.58
C LEU A 96 -18.29 -9.55 -6.57
N VAL A 97 -17.40 -8.60 -6.73
CA VAL A 97 -17.56 -7.47 -7.67
C VAL A 97 -17.70 -7.97 -9.10
N VAL A 98 -16.87 -8.92 -9.51
CA VAL A 98 -16.92 -9.47 -10.87
C VAL A 98 -18.17 -10.33 -11.08
N MET A 99 -18.59 -11.10 -10.07
CA MET A 99 -19.88 -11.80 -10.10
C MET A 99 -21.04 -10.81 -10.29
N LEU A 100 -21.06 -9.71 -9.54
CA LEU A 100 -22.09 -8.68 -9.65
C LEU A 100 -22.06 -7.99 -11.01
N ALA A 101 -20.87 -7.67 -11.53
CA ALA A 101 -20.71 -7.07 -12.85
C ALA A 101 -21.31 -7.99 -13.94
N LEU A 102 -20.91 -9.25 -13.96
CA LEU A 102 -21.41 -10.23 -14.92
C LEU A 102 -22.92 -10.48 -14.77
N ALA A 103 -23.43 -10.55 -13.55
CA ALA A 103 -24.87 -10.73 -13.30
C ALA A 103 -25.72 -9.53 -13.76
N CYS A 104 -25.15 -8.32 -13.68
CA CYS A 104 -25.81 -7.10 -14.17
C CYS A 104 -25.56 -6.84 -15.66
N SER A 105 -24.72 -7.65 -16.33
CA SER A 105 -24.41 -7.48 -17.74
C SER A 105 -25.68 -7.58 -18.58
N GLY A 106 -25.86 -6.63 -19.49
CA GLY A 106 -27.10 -6.49 -20.29
C GLY A 106 -28.25 -5.77 -19.58
N HIS A 107 -28.13 -5.42 -18.29
CA HIS A 107 -29.18 -4.72 -17.52
C HIS A 107 -28.67 -3.37 -17.00
N ALA A 108 -28.82 -2.32 -17.82
CA ALA A 108 -28.30 -0.98 -17.52
C ALA A 108 -28.78 -0.41 -16.16
N VAL A 109 -30.04 -0.64 -15.80
CA VAL A 109 -30.61 -0.17 -14.52
C VAL A 109 -29.96 -0.89 -13.33
N ALA A 110 -29.86 -2.23 -13.40
CA ALA A 110 -29.23 -3.02 -12.33
C ALA A 110 -27.75 -2.63 -12.17
N ALA A 111 -27.02 -2.48 -13.28
CA ALA A 111 -25.64 -2.04 -13.27
C ALA A 111 -25.48 -0.64 -12.65
N GLY A 112 -26.38 0.29 -12.97
CA GLY A 112 -26.40 1.65 -12.41
C GLY A 112 -26.63 1.66 -10.89
N VAL A 113 -27.58 0.84 -10.39
CA VAL A 113 -27.85 0.72 -8.95
C VAL A 113 -26.63 0.17 -8.21
N VAL A 114 -26.01 -0.90 -8.71
CA VAL A 114 -24.81 -1.47 -8.08
C VAL A 114 -23.64 -0.49 -8.11
N MET A 115 -23.44 0.22 -9.23
CA MET A 115 -22.42 1.26 -9.35
C MET A 115 -22.63 2.39 -8.35
N LEU A 116 -23.87 2.84 -8.14
CA LEU A 116 -24.22 3.84 -7.14
C LEU A 116 -23.85 3.37 -5.73
N LEU A 117 -24.24 2.13 -5.36
CA LEU A 117 -23.93 1.55 -4.06
C LEU A 117 -22.42 1.45 -3.81
N LEU A 118 -21.67 0.99 -4.82
CA LEU A 118 -20.21 0.93 -4.74
C LEU A 118 -19.60 2.33 -4.62
N GLY A 119 -20.10 3.32 -5.37
CA GLY A 119 -19.67 4.71 -5.28
C GLY A 119 -19.90 5.34 -3.90
N VAL A 120 -21.09 5.12 -3.33
CA VAL A 120 -21.41 5.57 -1.96
C VAL A 120 -20.49 4.89 -0.95
N SER A 121 -20.27 3.58 -1.09
CA SER A 121 -19.36 2.84 -0.20
C SER A 121 -17.92 3.37 -0.29
N ALA A 122 -17.46 3.77 -1.49
CA ALA A 122 -16.16 4.38 -1.71
C ALA A 122 -16.05 5.74 -1.01
N GLY A 123 -17.07 6.59 -1.11
CA GLY A 123 -17.13 7.85 -0.38
C GLY A 123 -17.08 7.66 1.14
N VAL A 124 -17.93 6.77 1.68
CA VAL A 124 -18.00 6.49 3.12
C VAL A 124 -16.71 5.88 3.65
N SER A 125 -16.01 5.06 2.85
CA SER A 125 -14.78 4.37 3.26
C SER A 125 -13.67 5.31 3.73
N THR A 126 -13.68 6.57 3.28
CA THR A 126 -12.73 7.61 3.70
C THR A 126 -12.75 7.88 5.20
N ALA A 127 -13.89 7.67 5.86
CA ALA A 127 -14.04 7.87 7.30
C ALA A 127 -13.46 6.73 8.17
N TRP A 128 -13.11 5.58 7.57
CA TRP A 128 -12.77 4.34 8.29
C TRP A 128 -11.26 4.04 8.27
N GLY A 129 -10.45 4.93 7.68
CA GLY A 129 -9.00 4.85 7.65
C GLY A 129 -8.40 4.57 6.27
N ALA A 130 -7.07 4.45 6.22
CA ALA A 130 -6.31 4.44 4.96
C ALA A 130 -6.59 3.22 4.06
N ILE A 131 -6.80 2.02 4.63
CA ILE A 131 -7.01 0.80 3.82
C ILE A 131 -8.39 0.79 3.17
N PRO A 132 -9.52 1.01 3.90
CA PRO A 132 -10.84 1.07 3.27
C PRO A 132 -10.91 2.10 2.13
N THR A 133 -10.25 3.25 2.32
CA THR A 133 -10.14 4.32 1.32
C THR A 133 -9.52 3.87 0.00
N LEU A 134 -8.64 2.87 0.02
CA LEU A 134 -8.04 2.30 -1.20
C LEU A 134 -8.88 1.17 -1.76
N VAL A 135 -9.47 0.33 -0.91
CA VAL A 135 -10.21 -0.87 -1.32
C VAL A 135 -11.48 -0.51 -2.10
N ALA A 136 -12.32 0.37 -1.57
CA ALA A 136 -13.63 0.60 -2.14
C ALA A 136 -13.61 1.27 -3.54
N PRO A 137 -12.77 2.30 -3.80
CA PRO A 137 -12.60 2.82 -5.17
C PRO A 137 -12.04 1.79 -6.13
N THR A 138 -11.12 0.94 -5.68
CA THR A 138 -10.54 -0.12 -6.50
C THR A 138 -11.61 -1.13 -6.92
N CYS A 139 -12.48 -1.55 -6.00
CA CYS A 139 -13.64 -2.40 -6.30
C CYS A 139 -14.60 -1.73 -7.29
N LEU A 140 -14.86 -0.43 -7.14
CA LEU A 140 -15.70 0.32 -8.07
C LEU A 140 -15.11 0.33 -9.49
N VAL A 141 -13.81 0.60 -9.64
CA VAL A 141 -13.15 0.59 -10.95
C VAL A 141 -13.17 -0.81 -11.56
N LEU A 142 -12.90 -1.85 -10.76
CA LEU A 142 -12.99 -3.23 -11.23
C LEU A 142 -14.41 -3.58 -11.73
N PHE A 143 -15.46 -3.13 -11.03
CA PHE A 143 -16.84 -3.32 -11.48
C PHE A 143 -17.08 -2.70 -12.86
N VAL A 144 -16.68 -1.43 -13.04
CA VAL A 144 -16.86 -0.70 -14.30
C VAL A 144 -16.09 -1.37 -15.44
N VAL A 145 -14.84 -1.76 -15.19
CA VAL A 145 -14.01 -2.44 -16.20
C VAL A 145 -14.60 -3.81 -16.55
N ALA A 146 -15.06 -4.58 -15.55
CA ALA A 146 -15.68 -5.88 -15.78
C ALA A 146 -16.98 -5.79 -16.60
N GLN A 147 -17.73 -4.69 -16.47
CA GLN A 147 -18.93 -4.45 -17.28
C GLN A 147 -18.61 -4.18 -18.77
N ALA A 148 -17.42 -3.66 -19.06
CA ALA A 148 -17.00 -3.42 -20.44
C ALA A 148 -16.65 -4.73 -21.19
N PHE A 149 -16.41 -5.83 -20.48
CA PHE A 149 -16.15 -7.13 -21.09
C PHE A 149 -17.45 -7.77 -21.58
N THR A 150 -17.81 -7.50 -22.84
CA THR A 150 -18.92 -8.16 -23.53
C THR A 150 -18.51 -8.61 -24.95
N PRO A 151 -18.77 -9.87 -25.36
CA PRO A 151 -19.26 -10.98 -24.54
C PRO A 151 -18.20 -11.44 -23.52
N ALA A 152 -18.59 -11.57 -22.26
CA ALA A 152 -17.71 -12.07 -21.23
C ALA A 152 -17.45 -13.58 -21.42
N PRO A 153 -16.28 -14.09 -21.00
CA PRO A 153 -16.08 -15.52 -20.83
C PRO A 153 -17.13 -16.09 -19.88
N ALA A 154 -17.40 -17.40 -19.98
CA ALA A 154 -18.38 -18.07 -19.15
C ALA A 154 -18.19 -17.71 -17.66
N PHE A 155 -19.32 -17.38 -16.99
CA PHE A 155 -19.37 -16.77 -15.67
C PHE A 155 -18.36 -17.33 -14.67
N GLY A 156 -18.31 -18.66 -14.52
CA GLY A 156 -17.40 -19.32 -13.57
C GLY A 156 -15.91 -19.14 -13.90
N TRP A 157 -15.54 -19.12 -15.19
CA TRP A 157 -14.16 -18.93 -15.61
C TRP A 157 -13.67 -17.50 -15.36
N SER A 158 -14.54 -16.52 -15.56
CA SER A 158 -14.24 -15.11 -15.30
C SER A 158 -13.95 -14.85 -13.82
N VAL A 159 -14.79 -15.39 -12.92
CA VAL A 159 -14.60 -15.29 -11.47
C VAL A 159 -13.33 -16.01 -11.02
N LEU A 160 -13.08 -17.20 -11.56
CA LEU A 160 -11.89 -17.99 -11.26
C LEU A 160 -10.62 -17.27 -11.72
N ALA A 161 -10.60 -16.69 -12.92
CA ALA A 161 -9.46 -15.95 -13.44
C ALA A 161 -9.06 -14.79 -12.52
N VAL A 162 -10.04 -13.98 -12.09
CA VAL A 162 -9.80 -12.84 -11.18
C VAL A 162 -9.31 -13.30 -9.80
N THR A 163 -9.89 -14.38 -9.29
CA THR A 163 -9.50 -14.97 -8.00
C THR A 163 -8.08 -15.51 -8.05
N VAL A 164 -7.69 -16.21 -9.13
CA VAL A 164 -6.33 -16.71 -9.35
C VAL A 164 -5.35 -15.56 -9.49
N GLY A 165 -5.67 -14.53 -10.27
CA GLY A 165 -4.82 -13.35 -10.43
C GLY A 165 -4.60 -12.60 -9.11
N THR A 166 -5.64 -12.50 -8.29
CA THR A 166 -5.55 -11.89 -6.96
C THR A 166 -4.72 -12.75 -6.00
N ALA A 167 -4.95 -14.07 -6.00
CA ALA A 167 -4.18 -15.02 -5.19
C ALA A 167 -2.70 -15.06 -5.57
N TRP A 168 -2.39 -14.91 -6.86
CA TRP A 168 -1.02 -14.80 -7.36
C TRP A 168 -0.28 -13.60 -6.76
N VAL A 169 -0.94 -12.44 -6.70
CA VAL A 169 -0.37 -11.25 -6.04
C VAL A 169 -0.20 -11.47 -4.55
N ALA A 170 -1.17 -12.10 -3.89
CA ALA A 170 -1.05 -12.44 -2.47
C ALA A 170 0.19 -13.32 -2.22
N LEU A 171 0.44 -14.32 -3.09
CA LEU A 171 1.59 -15.21 -3.04
C LEU A 171 2.91 -14.45 -3.24
N ILE A 172 3.00 -13.62 -4.29
CA ILE A 172 4.18 -12.79 -4.56
C ILE A 172 4.43 -11.75 -3.45
N ALA A 173 3.40 -11.23 -2.81
CA ALA A 173 3.54 -10.26 -1.74
C ALA A 173 4.00 -10.89 -0.42
N VAL A 174 3.66 -12.16 -0.21
CA VAL A 174 4.00 -12.96 0.98
C VAL A 174 5.43 -13.50 0.92
N ILE A 175 5.91 -13.95 -0.24
CA ILE A 175 7.22 -14.61 -0.39
C ILE A 175 8.44 -13.76 0.03
N PRO A 176 8.50 -12.42 -0.15
CA PRO A 176 9.67 -11.60 0.22
C PRO A 176 9.79 -11.33 1.72
N TRP A 177 8.72 -11.52 2.50
CA TRP A 177 8.64 -11.15 3.91
C TRP A 177 9.62 -11.84 4.89
N PRO A 178 10.06 -13.10 4.72
CA PRO A 178 11.05 -13.70 5.61
C PRO A 178 12.43 -13.03 5.54
N VAL A 179 12.72 -12.25 4.51
CA VAL A 179 14.07 -11.69 4.26
C VAL A 179 14.27 -10.31 4.92
N ALA A 180 13.21 -9.52 5.15
CA ALA A 180 13.36 -8.15 5.67
C ALA A 180 12.17 -7.67 6.53
N PRO A 181 12.00 -8.18 7.77
CA PRO A 181 10.85 -7.88 8.63
C PRO A 181 10.76 -6.40 9.10
N TYR A 182 11.84 -5.62 8.99
CA TYR A 182 11.88 -4.19 9.37
C TYR A 182 11.71 -3.23 8.19
N ALA A 183 11.91 -3.69 6.94
CA ALA A 183 11.71 -2.89 5.73
C ALA A 183 10.34 -2.18 5.66
N PRO A 184 9.20 -2.78 6.05
CA PRO A 184 7.92 -2.09 5.99
C PRO A 184 7.80 -0.96 7.02
N ALA A 185 8.43 -1.11 8.19
CA ALA A 185 8.45 -0.07 9.22
C ALA A 185 9.34 1.11 8.82
N GLU A 186 10.49 0.84 8.19
CA GLU A 186 11.39 1.87 7.66
C GLU A 186 10.76 2.61 6.48
N LEU A 187 10.12 1.89 5.54
CA LEU A 187 9.42 2.49 4.40
C LEU A 187 8.22 3.34 4.84
N ALA A 188 7.42 2.86 5.80
CA ALA A 188 6.29 3.63 6.32
C ALA A 188 6.76 4.90 7.03
N THR A 189 7.84 4.83 7.80
CA THR A 189 8.44 5.99 8.47
C THR A 189 9.00 6.98 7.45
N GLY A 190 9.67 6.49 6.38
CA GLY A 190 10.15 7.32 5.29
C GLY A 190 9.03 8.08 4.57
N ARG A 191 7.92 7.40 4.26
CA ARG A 191 6.74 8.04 3.65
C ARG A 191 6.11 9.10 4.54
N ALA A 192 6.02 8.84 5.85
CA ALA A 192 5.52 9.83 6.80
C ALA A 192 6.38 11.10 6.80
N TRP A 193 7.70 10.96 6.83
CA TRP A 193 8.60 12.11 6.78
C TRP A 193 8.59 12.86 5.45
N MET A 194 8.42 12.16 4.32
CA MET A 194 8.26 12.81 3.02
C MET A 194 6.96 13.61 2.94
N ALA A 195 5.83 13.05 3.36
CA ALA A 195 4.56 13.76 3.35
C ALA A 195 4.57 15.00 4.28
N VAL A 196 5.28 14.91 5.41
CA VAL A 196 5.51 16.07 6.30
C VAL A 196 6.41 17.12 5.62
N ALA A 197 7.45 16.70 4.90
CA ALA A 197 8.32 17.61 4.16
C ALA A 197 7.56 18.32 3.02
N ASP A 198 6.68 17.61 2.31
CA ASP A 198 5.84 18.18 1.24
C ASP A 198 4.88 19.23 1.82
N TYR A 199 4.23 18.96 2.96
CA TYR A 199 3.40 19.94 3.65
C TYR A 199 4.22 21.14 4.16
N ALA A 200 5.42 20.91 4.71
CA ALA A 200 6.30 22.00 5.15
C ALA A 200 6.77 22.89 4.00
N GLY A 201 6.82 22.37 2.77
CA GLY A 201 7.11 23.15 1.56
C GLY A 201 5.94 23.99 1.05
N ALA A 202 4.70 23.66 1.45
CA ALA A 202 3.48 24.36 1.07
C ALA A 202 2.49 24.42 2.26
N PRO A 203 2.82 25.19 3.31
CA PRO A 203 1.98 25.29 4.50
C PRO A 203 0.62 25.92 4.15
N GLY A 204 -0.46 25.35 4.69
CA GLY A 204 -1.84 25.78 4.45
C GLY A 204 -2.60 25.02 3.35
N ASP A 205 -1.98 24.04 2.68
CA ASP A 205 -2.70 23.12 1.80
C ASP A 205 -3.34 21.96 2.61
N ASP A 206 -4.66 22.02 2.79
CA ASP A 206 -5.45 21.03 3.52
C ASP A 206 -5.25 19.59 2.98
N ARG A 207 -5.02 19.42 1.67
CA ARG A 207 -4.82 18.09 1.07
C ARG A 207 -3.47 17.51 1.48
N LEU A 208 -2.42 18.33 1.45
CA LEU A 208 -1.08 17.92 1.88
C LEU A 208 -1.04 17.68 3.38
N GLN A 209 -1.77 18.48 4.17
CA GLN A 209 -1.92 18.29 5.61
C GLN A 209 -2.59 16.94 5.93
N GLN A 210 -3.72 16.63 5.29
CA GLN A 210 -4.43 15.36 5.47
C GLN A 210 -3.57 14.16 5.03
N SER A 211 -2.84 14.29 3.92
CA SER A 211 -1.90 13.27 3.45
C SER A 211 -0.78 13.01 4.48
N ALA A 212 -0.18 14.07 5.03
CA ALA A 212 0.87 13.98 6.05
C ALA A 212 0.38 13.30 7.33
N LEU A 213 -0.80 13.69 7.82
CA LEU A 213 -1.42 13.08 9.00
C LEU A 213 -1.74 11.60 8.76
N GLY A 214 -2.32 11.26 7.61
CA GLY A 214 -2.62 9.88 7.23
C GLY A 214 -1.37 9.01 7.16
N ALA A 215 -0.28 9.54 6.59
CA ALA A 215 1.01 8.84 6.51
C ALA A 215 1.63 8.60 7.90
N ILE A 216 1.55 9.57 8.83
CA ILE A 216 2.02 9.43 10.22
C ILE A 216 1.23 8.35 10.96
N VAL A 217 -0.11 8.37 10.86
CA VAL A 217 -0.97 7.36 11.51
C VAL A 217 -0.63 5.97 10.97
N GLN A 218 -0.52 5.82 9.66
CA GLN A 218 -0.14 4.56 9.03
C GLN A 218 1.24 4.07 9.48
N ALA A 219 2.22 4.96 9.63
CA ALA A 219 3.55 4.61 10.14
C ALA A 219 3.50 4.14 11.60
N ARG A 220 2.73 4.82 12.47
CA ARG A 220 2.54 4.41 13.86
C ARG A 220 1.92 3.02 13.98
N ASP A 221 0.86 2.75 13.24
CA ASP A 221 0.19 1.45 13.24
C ASP A 221 1.11 0.34 12.74
N THR A 222 1.91 0.64 11.73
CA THR A 222 2.91 -0.29 11.17
C THR A 222 3.95 -0.65 12.23
N VAL A 223 4.52 0.33 12.91
CA VAL A 223 5.51 0.10 13.98
C VAL A 223 4.88 -0.61 15.20
N ALA A 224 3.65 -0.26 15.58
CA ALA A 224 2.93 -0.93 16.66
C ALA A 224 2.66 -2.41 16.33
N SER A 225 2.35 -2.75 15.07
CA SER A 225 2.12 -4.12 14.62
C SER A 225 3.39 -4.99 14.62
N VAL A 226 4.56 -4.38 14.38
CA VAL A 226 5.86 -5.04 14.51
C VAL A 226 6.20 -5.25 15.99
N ARG A 227 5.86 -4.29 16.85
CA ARG A 227 6.10 -4.32 18.29
C ARG A 227 5.28 -5.40 19.02
N SER A 228 4.02 -5.59 18.66
CA SER A 228 3.14 -6.57 19.34
C SER A 228 3.53 -8.04 19.09
N ARG A 229 4.29 -8.33 18.03
CA ARG A 229 4.69 -9.71 17.66
C ARG A 229 6.06 -10.15 18.19
N ARG A 230 6.87 -9.23 18.71
CA ARG A 230 8.16 -9.54 19.35
C ARG A 230 8.23 -8.83 20.70
N PRO A 231 7.74 -9.46 21.79
CA PRO A 231 7.97 -8.99 23.15
C PRO A 231 9.45 -9.22 23.49
N GLY A 232 10.32 -8.36 22.97
CA GLY A 232 11.77 -8.46 23.07
C GLY A 232 12.40 -7.29 22.33
N TRP A 233 12.91 -6.32 23.08
CA TRP A 233 13.39 -5.03 22.58
C TRP A 233 14.51 -5.17 21.55
N SER A 234 14.33 -4.60 20.35
CA SER A 234 15.44 -4.21 19.47
C SER A 234 15.57 -2.69 19.49
N ALA A 235 16.74 -2.14 19.80
CA ALA A 235 16.99 -0.68 19.88
C ALA A 235 16.50 0.12 18.64
N VAL A 236 16.37 -0.54 17.48
CA VAL A 236 15.84 -0.01 16.24
C VAL A 236 14.35 0.39 16.34
N SER A 237 13.51 -0.43 16.98
CA SER A 237 12.07 -0.13 17.09
C SER A 237 11.78 1.01 18.08
N ALA A 238 12.59 1.14 19.13
CA ALA A 238 12.54 2.28 20.05
C ALA A 238 12.97 3.60 19.35
N ARG A 239 14.02 3.54 18.53
CA ARG A 239 14.47 4.70 17.72
C ARG A 239 13.42 5.15 16.70
N LEU A 240 12.79 4.21 15.99
CA LEU A 240 11.71 4.52 15.04
C LEU A 240 10.46 5.11 15.73
N TRP A 241 10.13 4.66 16.94
CA TRP A 241 9.04 5.25 17.72
C TRP A 241 9.36 6.68 18.16
N ALA A 242 10.58 6.92 18.62
CA ALA A 242 11.03 8.25 19.05
C ALA A 242 11.01 9.27 17.89
N THR A 243 11.43 8.85 16.68
CA THR A 243 11.38 9.73 15.50
C THR A 243 9.95 10.04 15.06
N LEU A 244 9.03 9.06 15.09
CA LEU A 244 7.63 9.30 14.75
C LEU A 244 6.90 10.22 15.74
N VAL A 245 7.24 10.13 17.04
CA VAL A 245 6.70 11.07 18.05
C VAL A 245 7.23 12.48 17.81
N ALA A 246 8.51 12.63 17.47
CA ALA A 246 9.10 13.91 17.13
C ALA A 246 8.43 14.53 15.89
N GLY A 247 8.20 13.76 14.82
CA GLY A 247 7.54 14.23 13.60
C GLY A 247 6.11 14.73 13.83
N SER A 248 5.33 14.06 14.68
CA SER A 248 3.96 14.50 15.01
C SER A 248 3.90 15.85 15.73
N ARG A 249 4.94 16.22 16.50
CA ARG A 249 5.01 17.52 17.17
C ARG A 249 5.34 18.67 16.22
N VAL A 250 6.05 18.38 15.13
CA VAL A 250 6.37 19.38 14.10
C VAL A 250 5.11 19.77 13.33
N VAL A 251 4.27 18.81 12.97
CA VAL A 251 3.00 19.08 12.27
C VAL A 251 2.02 19.86 13.14
N SER A 252 2.05 19.72 14.48
CA SER A 252 1.19 20.51 15.38
C SER A 252 1.69 21.94 15.64
N LEU A 253 2.91 22.27 15.21
CA LEU A 253 3.54 23.58 15.43
C LEU A 253 3.56 24.46 14.16
N VAL A 254 3.25 23.88 13.00
CA VAL A 254 3.18 24.54 11.69
C VAL A 254 1.73 24.66 11.27
#